data_AF-H0AEY3-F1
#
_entry.id   AF-H0AEY3-F1
#
_cell.length_a   1.000
_cell.length_b   1.000
_cell.length_c   1.000
_cell.angle_alpha   90.00
_cell.angle_beta   90.00
_cell.angle_gamma   90.00
#
_symmetry.space_group_name_H-M   'P 1'
#
loop_
_entity.id
_entity.type
_entity.pdbx_description
1 polymer ?
#
loop_
_entity_poly.entity_id
_entity_poly.type
_entity_poly.pdbx_seq_one_letter_code
_entity_poly.pdbx_strand_id
1 'polypeptide(L)' 'MQEKQFIEKGAQKVKLNEFLQDELEGAGYSGNFDLQRTPTSTKIVVEAQRPGLVIGRGGSRIRELTSAPGRRV' A
#
# COMPACT_ATOMS: atom_id res chain seq x y z
N MET A 1 22.83 -15.03 -1.98
CA MET A 1 21.38 -15.34 -1.87
C MET A 1 20.60 -14.35 -0.99
N GLN A 2 21.18 -13.78 0.07
CA GLN A 2 20.52 -12.75 0.88
C GLN A 2 20.39 -11.38 0.19
N GLU A 3 21.41 -10.96 -0.57
CA GLU A 3 21.42 -9.65 -1.23
C GLU A 3 20.28 -9.46 -2.25
N LYS A 4 20.03 -10.47 -3.11
CA LYS A 4 18.93 -10.43 -4.08
C LYS A 4 17.56 -10.25 -3.40
N GLN A 5 17.30 -11.01 -2.34
CA GLN A 5 16.04 -10.92 -1.59
C GLN A 5 15.88 -9.56 -0.89
N PHE A 6 16.98 -8.94 -0.45
CA PHE A 6 16.94 -7.62 0.15
C PHE A 6 16.58 -6.55 -0.88
N ILE A 7 17.22 -6.61 -2.05
CA ILE A 7 16.95 -5.70 -3.17
C ILE A 7 15.51 -5.85 -3.65
N GLU A 8 15.00 -7.08 -3.80
CA GLU A 8 13.62 -7.33 -4.21
C GLU A 8 12.60 -6.79 -3.20
N LYS A 9 12.86 -6.97 -1.90
CA LYS A 9 12.01 -6.41 -0.84
C LYS A 9 12.03 -4.87 -0.82
N GLY A 10 13.19 -4.27 -1.03
CA GLY A 10 13.33 -2.82 -1.16
C GLY A 10 12.57 -2.28 -2.37
N ALA A 11 12.74 -2.90 -3.54
CA ALA A 11 12.05 -2.52 -4.76
C ALA A 11 10.52 -2.62 -4.62
N GLN A 12 10.01 -3.68 -3.96
CA GLN A 12 8.58 -3.81 -3.67
C GLN A 12 8.07 -2.71 -2.74
N LYS A 13 8.84 -2.33 -1.72
CA LYS A 13 8.45 -1.25 -0.81
C LYS A 13 8.36 0.10 -1.52
N VAL A 14 9.35 0.42 -2.36
CA VAL A 14 9.36 1.67 -3.14
C VAL A 14 8.16 1.74 -4.07
N LYS A 15 7.90 0.69 -4.84
CA LYS A 15 6.73 0.62 -5.74
C LYS A 15 5.40 0.79 -5.01
N LEU A 16 5.27 0.15 -3.84
CA LEU A 16 4.06 0.28 -3.03
C LEU A 16 3.89 1.71 -2.51
N ASN A 17 4.99 2.36 -2.10
CA ASN A 17 4.96 3.75 -1.67
C ASN A 17 4.49 4.69 -2.78
N GLU A 18 5.07 4.54 -3.99
CA GLU A 18 4.70 5.34 -5.17
C GLU A 18 3.23 5.17 -5.51
N PHE A 19 2.73 3.92 -5.51
CA PHE A 19 1.32 3.62 -5.75
C PHE A 19 0.39 4.27 -4.71
N LEU A 20 0.72 4.13 -3.41
CA LEU A 20 -0.08 4.73 -2.34
C LEU A 20 -0.05 6.25 -2.40
N GLN A 21 1.08 6.84 -2.77
CA GLN A 21 1.22 8.28 -2.89
C GLN A 21 0.36 8.85 -4.01
N ASP A 22 0.33 8.21 -5.18
CA ASP A 22 -0.50 8.62 -6.32
C ASP A 22 -2.01 8.46 -6.00
N GLU A 23 -2.40 7.31 -5.45
CA GLU A 23 -3.80 7.01 -5.16
C GLU A 23 -4.37 7.82 -3.97
N LEU A 24 -3.52 8.18 -3.01
CA LEU A 24 -3.92 8.84 -1.75
C LEU A 24 -3.46 10.29 -1.64
N GLU A 25 -2.96 10.90 -2.72
CA GLU A 25 -2.53 12.31 -2.76
C GLU A 25 -3.61 13.24 -2.21
N GLY A 26 -4.86 13.06 -2.67
CA GLY A 26 -6.01 13.86 -2.21
C GLY A 26 -6.46 13.57 -0.77
N ALA A 27 -6.03 12.46 -0.17
CA ALA A 27 -6.39 12.07 1.20
C ALA A 27 -5.36 12.53 2.26
N GLY A 28 -4.25 13.15 1.83
CA GLY A 28 -3.18 13.59 2.72
C GLY A 28 -2.39 12.42 3.28
N TYR A 29 -1.93 11.53 2.40
CA TYR A 29 -1.02 10.45 2.76
C TYR A 29 0.36 11.00 3.13
N SER A 30 0.85 10.63 4.32
CA SER A 30 2.09 11.19 4.90
C SER A 30 3.38 10.54 4.38
N GLY A 31 3.28 9.60 3.43
CA GLY A 31 4.44 8.84 2.92
C GLY A 31 4.92 7.70 3.81
N ASN A 32 4.31 7.53 5.00
CA ASN A 32 4.64 6.45 5.93
C ASN A 32 3.63 5.31 5.81
N PHE A 33 4.13 4.09 5.63
CA PHE A 33 3.36 2.86 5.76
C PHE A 33 4.15 1.79 6.50
N ASP A 34 3.44 0.94 7.24
CA ASP A 34 3.99 -0.28 7.82
C ASP A 34 3.49 -1.50 7.05
N LEU A 35 4.42 -2.38 6.68
CA LEU A 35 4.16 -3.61 5.94
C LEU A 35 4.45 -4.81 6.84
N GLN A 36 3.38 -5.41 7.36
CA GLN A 36 3.45 -6.60 8.18
C GLN A 36 3.07 -7.82 7.34
N ARG A 37 4.08 -8.57 6.89
CA ARG A 37 3.89 -9.81 6.14
C ARG A 37 3.74 -10.97 7.13
N THR A 38 2.56 -11.56 7.17
CA THR A 38 2.34 -12.86 7.81
C THR A 38 2.24 -13.94 6.73
N PRO A 39 2.51 -15.22 7.05
CA PRO A 39 2.39 -16.31 6.07
C PRO A 39 1.00 -16.40 5.43
N THR A 40 -0.04 -15.99 6.15
CA THR A 40 -1.45 -16.08 5.72
C THR A 40 -1.95 -14.80 5.05
N SER A 41 -1.44 -13.64 5.47
CA SER A 41 -1.91 -12.35 4.97
C SER A 41 -0.82 -11.28 5.03
N THR A 42 -0.92 -10.30 4.13
CA THR A 42 -0.10 -9.09 4.22
C THR A 42 -0.97 -7.96 4.73
N LYS A 43 -0.58 -7.37 5.86
CA LYS A 43 -1.24 -6.20 6.42
C LYS A 43 -0.42 -4.96 6.05
N ILE A 44 -1.08 -3.99 5.46
CA ILE A 44 -0.52 -2.68 5.14
C ILE A 44 -1.24 -1.67 6.02
N VAL A 45 -0.49 -0.97 6.86
CA VAL A 45 -1.01 0.11 7.71
C VAL A 45 -0.52 1.43 7.12
N VAL A 46 -1.46 2.31 6.77
CA VAL A 46 -1.17 3.62 6.20
C VAL A 46 -1.66 4.72 7.13
N GLU A 47 -0.87 5.79 7.22
CA GLU A 47 -1.27 7.01 7.93
C GLU A 47 -1.77 8.04 6.91
N ALA A 48 -3.01 8.48 7.07
CA ALA A 48 -3.63 9.47 6.19
C ALA A 48 -4.38 10.51 7.02
N GLN A 49 -4.28 11.77 6.60
CA GLN A 49 -4.95 12.89 7.27
C GLN A 49 -6.48 12.79 7.17
N ARG A 50 -7.01 12.24 6.07
CA ARG A 50 -8.46 12.12 5.82
C ARG A 50 -8.84 10.67 5.47
N PRO A 51 -9.00 9.77 6.48
CA PRO A 51 -9.29 8.35 6.23
C PRO A 51 -10.62 8.13 5.49
N GLY A 52 -11.60 9.02 5.65
CA GLY A 52 -12.88 8.91 4.92
C GLY A 52 -12.72 8.99 3.40
N LEU A 53 -11.74 9.77 2.90
CA LEU A 53 -11.42 9.83 1.48
C LEU A 53 -10.71 8.57 1.00
N VAL A 54 -9.85 7.98 1.84
CA VAL A 54 -9.17 6.70 1.56
C VAL A 54 -10.18 5.56 1.44
N ILE A 55 -11.16 5.52 2.34
CA ILE A 55 -12.18 4.45 2.38
C ILE A 55 -13.18 4.61 1.24
N GLY A 56 -13.57 5.85 0.92
CA GLY A 56 -14.60 6.15 -0.07
C GLY A 56 -16.01 5.83 0.43
N ARG A 57 -17.03 6.12 -0.40
CA ARG A 57 -18.44 5.88 -0.03
C ARG A 57 -18.70 4.38 0.09
N GLY A 58 -19.12 3.93 1.28
CA GLY A 58 -19.43 2.52 1.56
C GLY A 58 -18.22 1.57 1.43
N GLY A 59 -17.00 2.08 1.47
CA GLY A 59 -15.79 1.28 1.29
C GLY A 59 -15.45 0.92 -0.17
N SER A 60 -16.05 1.60 -1.15
CA SER A 60 -15.75 1.41 -2.58
C SER A 60 -14.27 1.59 -2.90
N ARG A 61 -13.69 2.71 -2.49
CA ARG A 61 -12.31 3.07 -2.82
C ARG A 61 -11.29 2.14 -2.16
N ILE A 62 -11.45 1.82 -0.87
CA ILE A 62 -10.52 0.86 -0.22
C ILE A 62 -10.62 -0.55 -0.83
N ARG A 63 -11.80 -0.96 -1.32
CA ARG A 63 -11.94 -2.23 -2.04
C ARG A 63 -11.27 -2.19 -3.40
N GLU A 64 -11.34 -1.08 -4.12
CA GLU A 64 -10.60 -0.89 -5.38
C GLU A 64 -9.09 -0.97 -5.14
N LEU A 65 -8.58 -0.25 -4.14
CA LEU A 65 -7.16 -0.27 -3.75
C LEU A 65 -6.69 -1.67 -3.31
N THR A 66 -7.54 -2.41 -2.61
CA THR A 66 -7.22 -3.75 -2.08
C THR A 66 -7.51 -4.87 -3.08
N SER A 67 -8.36 -4.65 -4.09
CA SER A 67 -8.62 -5.58 -5.19
C SER A 67 -7.66 -5.37 -6.36
N ALA A 68 -6.93 -4.26 -6.38
CA ALA A 68 -5.86 -3.99 -7.33
C ALA A 68 -4.51 -4.75 -7.14
N PRO A 69 -4.22 -5.59 -6.11
CA PRO A 69 -2.98 -6.35 -6.07
C PRO A 69 -3.15 -7.63 -6.92
N GLY A 70 -3.26 -7.42 -8.23
CA GLY A 70 -3.40 -8.46 -9.25
C GLY A 70 -2.70 -8.14 -10.57
N ARG A 71 -2.02 -7.00 -10.71
CA ARG A 71 -1.08 -6.79 -11.82
C ARG A 71 0.24 -7.46 -11.44
N ARG A 72 0.32 -8.75 -11.78
CA ARG A 72 1.47 -9.66 -11.63
C ARG A 72 2.79 -8.90 -11.73
N VAL A 73 3.54 -8.89 -10.64
CA VAL A 73 4.99 -8.64 -10.59
C VAL A 73 5.66 -9.87 -10.02
#